data_AF-A4YUS4-F1
#
_entry.id   AF-A4YUS4-F1
#
_cell.length_a   1.000
_cell.length_b   1.000
_cell.length_c   1.000
_cell.angle_alpha   90.00
_cell.angle_beta   90.00
_cell.angle_gamma   90.00
#
_symmetry.space_group_name_H-M   'P 1'
#
loop_
_entity.id
_entity.type
_entity.pdbx_description
1 polymer ?
#
loop_
_entity_poly.entity_id
_entity_poly.type
_entity_poly.pdbx_seq_one_letter_code
_entity_poly.pdbx_strand_id
1 'polypeptide(L)'
;MADLFGKGYQPRHYILVGRVPKAVDDLLTWIDWFEAVESLQVAYTRVNSKCAVSTLFLGLDHSVLGGKEPILFETMVLGGPLHHQRRPYRTWEDAERGHAAAVVQAREACAQSDGLLTGAHRRRRRANGWRKHVRKQKARGR
;
A
#
# COMPACT_ATOMS: atom_id res chain seq x y z
N MET A 1 -26.46 8.35 -41.44
CA MET A 1 -25.12 8.04 -40.90
C MET A 1 -25.23 7.93 -39.39
N ALA A 2 -25.92 6.89 -38.94
CA ALA A 2 -26.06 6.57 -37.53
C ALA A 2 -24.96 5.56 -37.17
N ASP A 3 -24.42 5.70 -35.95
CA ASP A 3 -23.75 4.63 -35.20
C ASP A 3 -22.28 4.30 -35.46
N LEU A 4 -21.42 5.32 -35.53
CA LEU A 4 -19.98 5.16 -35.22
C LEU A 4 -19.63 5.41 -33.74
N PHE A 5 -20.63 5.56 -32.87
CA PHE A 5 -20.47 5.79 -31.42
C PHE A 5 -21.10 4.68 -30.55
N GLY A 6 -21.14 3.44 -31.04
CA GLY A 6 -21.70 2.27 -30.33
C GLY A 6 -20.95 1.81 -29.06
N LYS A 7 -20.03 2.61 -28.51
CA LYS A 7 -19.48 2.45 -27.16
C LYS A 7 -19.47 3.84 -26.53
N GLY A 8 -20.42 4.11 -25.63
CA GLY A 8 -20.55 5.40 -24.94
C GLY A 8 -19.23 5.85 -24.31
N TYR A 9 -18.92 7.14 -24.46
CA TYR A 9 -17.77 7.79 -23.83
C TYR A 9 -17.76 7.49 -22.32
N GLN A 10 -16.67 6.89 -21.84
CA GLN A 10 -16.42 6.72 -20.40
C GLN A 10 -15.45 7.82 -19.97
N PRO A 11 -15.84 8.71 -19.04
CA PRO A 11 -14.96 9.74 -18.52
C PRO A 11 -13.72 9.10 -17.91
N ARG A 12 -12.53 9.58 -18.30
CA ARG A 12 -11.25 9.10 -17.77
C ARG A 12 -10.74 9.92 -16.59
N HIS A 13 -11.28 11.12 -16.41
CA HIS A 13 -10.82 12.12 -15.46
C HIS A 13 -11.89 12.36 -14.39
N TYR A 14 -11.45 12.41 -13.15
CA TYR A 14 -12.31 12.59 -11.99
C TYR A 14 -11.69 13.60 -11.04
N ILE A 15 -12.51 14.53 -10.57
CA ILE A 15 -12.17 15.43 -9.47
C ILE A 15 -12.80 14.90 -8.18
N LEU A 16 -12.28 15.35 -7.04
CA LEU A 16 -12.83 14.98 -5.75
C LEU A 16 -13.53 16.18 -5.10
N VAL A 17 -14.82 16.04 -4.80
CA VAL A 17 -15.59 17.03 -4.05
C VAL A 17 -15.96 16.44 -2.71
N GLY A 18 -15.26 16.87 -1.65
CA GLY A 18 -15.33 16.21 -0.35
C GLY A 18 -14.82 14.77 -0.45
N ARG A 19 -15.71 13.79 -0.29
CA ARG A 19 -15.39 12.34 -0.41
C ARG A 19 -16.01 11.69 -1.64
N VAL A 20 -16.61 12.49 -2.52
CA VAL A 20 -17.38 12.00 -3.68
C VAL A 20 -16.61 12.31 -4.96
N PRO A 21 -16.17 11.28 -5.70
CA PRO A 21 -15.62 11.47 -7.04
C PRO A 21 -16.66 12.01 -8.00
N LYS A 22 -16.28 12.99 -8.82
CA LYS A 22 -17.11 13.52 -9.90
C LYS A 22 -16.36 13.40 -11.22
N ALA A 23 -17.00 12.74 -12.18
CA ALA A 23 -16.50 12.69 -13.55
C ALA A 23 -16.46 14.10 -14.15
N VAL A 24 -15.41 14.38 -14.90
CA VAL A 24 -15.28 15.60 -15.71
C VAL A 24 -14.90 15.21 -17.13
N ASP A 25 -15.59 15.78 -18.10
CA ASP A 25 -15.39 15.49 -19.53
C ASP A 25 -14.31 16.39 -20.15
N ASP A 26 -14.01 17.52 -19.50
CA ASP A 26 -13.01 18.50 -19.91
C ASP A 26 -11.67 18.26 -19.21
N LEU A 27 -10.62 18.09 -20.02
CA LEU A 27 -9.26 17.85 -19.53
C LEU A 27 -8.69 19.10 -18.83
N LEU A 28 -9.01 20.31 -19.31
CA LEU A 28 -8.48 21.54 -18.71
C LEU A 28 -9.04 21.74 -17.30
N THR A 29 -10.34 21.52 -17.12
CA THR A 29 -10.98 21.51 -15.79
C THR A 29 -10.30 20.51 -14.85
N TRP A 30 -9.95 19.32 -15.33
CA TRP A 30 -9.23 18.34 -14.51
C TRP A 30 -7.81 18.81 -14.15
N ILE A 31 -7.07 19.38 -15.10
CA ILE A 31 -5.72 19.92 -14.88
C ILE A 31 -5.76 21.03 -13.84
N ASP A 32 -6.64 22.03 -14.01
CA ASP A 32 -6.76 23.16 -13.08
C ASP A 32 -7.08 22.66 -11.66
N TRP A 33 -7.98 21.69 -11.53
CA TRP A 33 -8.28 21.07 -10.24
C TRP A 33 -7.09 20.30 -9.66
N PHE A 34 -6.38 19.51 -10.48
CA PHE A 34 -5.25 18.69 -10.05
C PHE A 34 -4.05 19.53 -9.61
N GLU A 35 -3.83 20.69 -10.24
CA GLU A 35 -2.80 21.65 -9.84
C GLU A 35 -3.18 22.40 -8.56
N ALA A 36 -4.47 22.64 -8.32
CA ALA A 36 -4.97 23.38 -7.17
C ALA A 36 -5.19 22.52 -5.90
N VAL A 37 -5.36 21.20 -6.03
CA VAL A 37 -5.69 20.35 -4.88
C VAL A 37 -4.50 20.19 -3.92
N GLU A 38 -4.70 20.53 -2.65
CA GLU A 38 -3.64 20.44 -1.64
C GLU A 38 -3.20 19.00 -1.36
N SER A 39 -4.13 18.05 -1.42
CA SER A 39 -3.84 16.65 -1.15
C SER A 39 -4.84 15.70 -1.80
N LEU A 40 -4.30 14.63 -2.38
CA LEU A 40 -5.07 13.46 -2.85
C LEU A 40 -5.16 12.36 -1.78
N GLN A 41 -4.62 12.62 -0.58
CA GLN A 41 -4.49 11.59 0.45
C GLN A 41 -5.82 11.35 1.17
N VAL A 42 -6.31 10.11 1.08
CA VAL A 42 -7.46 9.62 1.83
C VAL A 42 -7.05 9.28 3.26
N ALA A 43 -5.96 8.52 3.41
CA ALA A 43 -5.47 8.08 4.70
C ALA A 43 -3.98 7.74 4.65
N TYR A 44 -3.28 7.96 5.75
CA TYR A 44 -1.89 7.57 5.91
C TYR A 44 -1.64 7.07 7.32
N THR A 45 -1.04 5.89 7.44
CA THR A 45 -0.65 5.31 8.73
C THR A 45 0.79 4.86 8.67
N ARG A 46 1.63 5.46 9.53
CA ARG A 46 2.99 4.95 9.78
C ARG A 46 2.90 3.74 10.71
N VAL A 47 3.39 2.59 10.25
CA VAL A 47 3.40 1.33 11.01
C VAL A 47 4.65 1.27 11.90
N ASN A 48 5.82 1.58 11.35
CA ASN A 48 7.08 1.74 12.08
C ASN A 48 8.04 2.65 11.28
N SER A 49 9.34 2.64 11.62
CA SER A 49 10.33 3.49 10.95
C SER A 49 10.58 3.13 9.47
N LYS A 50 10.22 1.91 9.04
CA LYS A 50 10.48 1.40 7.68
C LYS A 50 9.21 0.98 6.92
N CYS A 51 8.04 1.10 7.54
CA CYS A 51 6.77 0.65 6.96
C CYS A 51 5.66 1.67 7.21
N ALA A 52 4.90 1.99 6.18
CA ALA A 52 3.70 2.79 6.23
C ALA A 52 2.65 2.27 5.23
N VAL A 53 1.40 2.65 5.44
CA VAL A 53 0.29 2.40 4.52
C VAL A 53 -0.26 3.75 4.07
N SER A 54 -0.39 3.94 2.76
CA SER A 54 -0.96 5.16 2.18
C SER A 54 -2.15 4.80 1.31
N THR A 55 -3.22 5.58 1.40
CA THR A 55 -4.40 5.48 0.54
C THR A 55 -4.64 6.80 -0.13
N LEU A 56 -4.76 6.77 -1.46
CA LEU A 56 -4.86 7.95 -2.30
C LEU A 56 -6.11 7.89 -3.19
N PHE A 57 -6.67 9.05 -3.51
CA PHE A 57 -7.51 9.25 -4.68
C PHE A 57 -6.59 9.43 -5.92
N LEU A 58 -6.93 8.76 -7.01
CA LEU A 58 -6.07 8.68 -8.20
C LEU A 58 -6.35 9.81 -9.21
N GLY A 59 -7.57 10.37 -9.20
CA GLY A 59 -8.00 11.36 -10.18
C GLY A 59 -8.20 10.84 -11.61
N LEU A 60 -7.78 9.60 -11.88
CA LEU A 60 -7.87 8.93 -13.18
C LEU A 60 -8.49 7.55 -12.99
N ASP A 61 -9.28 7.09 -13.97
CA ASP A 61 -9.76 5.71 -13.97
C ASP A 61 -8.60 4.75 -14.30
N HIS A 62 -8.17 3.99 -13.29
CA HIS A 62 -7.13 2.97 -13.41
C HIS A 62 -7.68 1.59 -13.83
N SER A 63 -8.95 1.48 -14.23
CA SER A 63 -9.49 0.23 -14.74
C SER A 63 -8.81 -0.18 -16.07
N VAL A 64 -8.12 -1.31 -16.06
CA VAL A 64 -7.57 -1.90 -17.29
C VAL A 64 -8.74 -2.33 -18.17
N LEU A 65 -8.87 -1.68 -19.34
CA LEU A 65 -9.92 -1.87 -20.36
C LEU A 65 -11.27 -1.15 -20.14
N GLY A 66 -11.36 -0.16 -19.24
CA GLY A 66 -12.58 0.66 -19.11
C GLY A 66 -13.77 -0.15 -18.62
N GLY A 67 -13.66 -0.67 -17.39
CA GLY A 67 -14.75 -1.39 -16.74
C GLY A 67 -15.99 -0.50 -16.57
N LYS A 68 -17.15 -1.10 -16.30
CA LYS A 68 -18.41 -0.34 -16.10
C LYS A 68 -18.34 0.65 -14.92
N GLU A 69 -17.43 0.43 -13.97
CA GLU A 69 -17.23 1.29 -12.81
C GLU A 69 -15.75 1.62 -12.64
N PRO A 70 -15.39 2.90 -12.46
CA PRO A 70 -14.01 3.35 -12.45
C PRO A 70 -13.29 2.93 -11.16
N ILE A 71 -11.98 2.66 -11.28
CA ILE A 71 -11.09 2.45 -10.13
C ILE A 71 -10.39 3.78 -9.84
N LEU A 72 -10.77 4.41 -8.73
CA LEU A 72 -10.38 5.79 -8.43
C LEU A 72 -9.58 5.94 -7.14
N PHE A 73 -9.40 4.86 -6.40
CA PHE A 73 -8.67 4.87 -5.13
C PHE A 73 -7.69 3.72 -5.08
N GLU A 74 -6.55 3.92 -4.43
CA GLU A 74 -5.56 2.88 -4.22
C GLU A 74 -5.00 2.94 -2.79
N THR A 75 -4.96 1.79 -2.12
CA THR A 75 -4.15 1.61 -0.90
C THR A 75 -2.86 0.89 -1.25
N MET A 76 -1.72 1.41 -0.81
CA MET A 76 -0.40 0.82 -1.02
C MET A 76 0.41 0.75 0.29
N VAL A 77 1.15 -0.35 0.46
CA VAL A 77 2.15 -0.48 1.53
C VAL A 77 3.52 0.02 1.06
N LEU A 78 4.08 0.97 1.81
CA LEU A 78 5.37 1.60 1.59
C LEU A 78 6.40 1.02 2.56
N GLY A 79 7.42 0.34 2.02
CA GLY A 79 8.43 -0.37 2.79
C GLY A 79 7.92 -1.59 3.56
N GLY A 80 8.79 -2.17 4.39
CA GLY A 80 8.49 -3.38 5.15
C GLY A 80 8.29 -4.65 4.30
N PRO A 81 7.82 -5.75 4.90
CA PRO A 81 7.71 -7.05 4.21
C PRO A 81 6.62 -7.11 3.13
N LEU A 82 5.61 -6.24 3.19
CA LEU A 82 4.52 -6.17 2.22
C LEU A 82 4.72 -5.03 1.20
N HIS A 83 5.94 -4.53 1.02
CA HIS A 83 6.21 -3.39 0.15
C HIS A 83 5.63 -3.61 -1.27
N HIS A 84 5.01 -2.56 -1.81
CA HIS A 84 4.35 -2.54 -3.11
C HIS A 84 3.10 -3.42 -3.22
N GLN A 85 2.61 -4.02 -2.14
CA GLN A 85 1.25 -4.55 -2.17
C GLN A 85 0.26 -3.40 -2.31
N ARG A 86 -0.62 -3.52 -3.32
CA ARG A 86 -1.62 -2.52 -3.70
C ARG A 86 -3.01 -3.12 -3.71
N ARG A 87 -4.00 -2.29 -3.41
CA ARG A 87 -5.42 -2.64 -3.50
C ARG A 87 -6.20 -1.49 -4.13
N PRO A 88 -6.86 -1.72 -5.28
CA PRO A 88 -7.74 -0.74 -5.90
C PRO A 88 -9.12 -0.71 -5.22
N TYR A 89 -9.74 0.47 -5.18
CA TYR A 89 -11.10 0.68 -4.70
C TYR A 89 -11.86 1.67 -5.59
N ARG A 90 -13.19 1.61 -5.54
CA ARG A 90 -14.10 2.44 -6.34
C ARG A 90 -14.69 3.60 -5.55
N THR A 91 -14.90 3.40 -4.25
CA THR A 91 -15.49 4.39 -3.34
C THR A 91 -14.51 4.76 -2.24
N TRP A 92 -14.74 5.93 -1.66
CA TRP A 92 -13.96 6.43 -0.53
C TRP A 92 -14.10 5.50 0.69
N GLU A 93 -15.33 5.08 1.01
CA GLU A 93 -15.60 4.25 2.17
C GLU A 93 -14.91 2.88 2.06
N ASP A 94 -14.89 2.29 0.86
CA ASP A 94 -14.20 1.03 0.61
C ASP A 94 -12.68 1.20 0.75
N ALA A 95 -12.15 2.34 0.29
CA ALA A 95 -10.74 2.69 0.43
C ALA A 95 -10.34 2.87 1.91
N GLU A 96 -11.18 3.50 2.74
CA GLU A 96 -10.94 3.63 4.19
C GLU A 96 -10.95 2.26 4.90
N ARG A 97 -11.92 1.39 4.60
CA ARG A 97 -11.94 0.02 5.14
C ARG A 97 -10.73 -0.79 4.68
N GLY A 98 -10.39 -0.63 3.40
CA GLY A 98 -9.20 -1.20 2.78
C GLY A 98 -7.90 -0.77 3.46
N HIS A 99 -7.78 0.51 3.78
CA HIS A 99 -6.67 1.07 4.53
C HIS A 99 -6.52 0.40 5.89
N ALA A 100 -7.59 0.34 6.67
CA ALA A 100 -7.58 -0.28 7.99
C ALA A 100 -7.12 -1.75 7.93
N ALA A 101 -7.63 -2.51 6.97
CA ALA A 101 -7.21 -3.89 6.74
C ALA A 101 -5.73 -4.00 6.33
N ALA A 102 -5.24 -3.10 5.47
CA ALA A 102 -3.84 -3.06 5.07
C ALA A 102 -2.90 -2.71 6.24
N VAL A 103 -3.31 -1.82 7.15
CA VAL A 103 -2.54 -1.48 8.36
C VAL A 103 -2.39 -2.68 9.28
N VAL A 104 -3.47 -3.44 9.51
CA VAL A 104 -3.41 -4.66 10.34
C VAL A 104 -2.40 -5.65 9.75
N GLN A 105 -2.51 -5.93 8.46
CA GLN A 105 -1.61 -6.88 7.78
C GLN A 105 -0.16 -6.39 7.78
N ALA A 106 0.08 -5.09 7.56
CA ALA A 106 1.41 -4.52 7.59
C ALA A 106 2.04 -4.60 9.00
N ARG A 107 1.25 -4.39 10.06
CA ARG A 107 1.69 -4.56 11.45
C ARG A 107 2.08 -6.00 11.75
N GLU A 108 1.23 -6.95 11.38
CA GLU A 108 1.49 -8.38 11.58
C GLU A 108 2.75 -8.83 10.82
N ALA A 109 2.87 -8.46 9.56
CA ALA A 109 4.02 -8.81 8.74
C ALA A 109 5.34 -8.22 9.29
N CYS A 110 5.32 -6.96 9.74
CA CYS A 110 6.48 -6.33 10.38
C CYS A 110 6.88 -7.06 11.67
N ALA A 111 5.92 -7.36 12.54
CA ALA A 111 6.18 -8.06 13.80
C ALA A 111 6.79 -9.46 13.57
N GLN A 112 6.28 -10.19 12.57
CA GLN A 112 6.83 -11.50 12.21
C GLN A 112 8.27 -11.39 11.68
N SER A 113 8.56 -10.41 10.83
CA SER A 113 9.91 -10.15 10.32
C SER A 113 10.89 -9.83 11.45
N ASP A 114 10.50 -8.96 12.39
CA ASP A 114 11.32 -8.61 13.55
C ASP A 114 11.54 -9.82 14.48
N GLY A 115 10.52 -10.66 14.67
CA GLY A 115 10.61 -11.93 15.40
C GLY A 115 11.60 -12.92 14.78
N LEU A 116 11.61 -13.03 13.45
CA LEU A 116 12.57 -13.87 12.71
C LEU A 116 14.01 -13.36 12.88
N LEU A 117 14.21 -12.04 12.78
CA LEU A 117 15.52 -11.42 12.97
C LEU A 117 16.06 -11.62 14.39
N THR A 118 15.22 -11.42 15.41
CA THR A 118 15.61 -11.63 16.82
C THR A 118 15.84 -13.11 17.16
N GLY A 119 15.06 -14.02 16.60
CA GLY A 119 15.22 -15.47 16.76
C GLY A 119 16.51 -16.02 16.14
N ALA A 120 16.94 -15.48 14.98
CA ALA A 120 18.23 -15.81 14.36
C ALA A 120 19.41 -15.41 15.26
N HIS A 121 19.33 -14.25 15.93
CA HIS A 121 20.35 -13.80 16.88
C HIS A 121 20.45 -14.70 18.13
N ARG A 122 19.33 -15.22 18.66
CA ARG A 122 19.35 -16.18 19.79
C ARG A 122 20.03 -17.51 19.42
N ARG A 123 19.77 -18.03 18.22
CA ARG A 123 20.39 -19.30 17.74
C ARG A 123 21.91 -19.16 17.59
N ARG A 124 22.39 -18.03 17.06
CA ARG A 124 23.84 -17.72 16.97
C ARG A 124 24.52 -17.63 18.34
N ARG A 125 23.86 -17.03 19.34
CA ARG A 125 24.42 -16.93 20.71
C ARG A 125 24.54 -18.29 21.40
N ARG A 126 23.53 -19.17 21.25
CA ARG A 126 23.59 -20.55 21.78
C ARG A 126 24.69 -21.38 21.12
N ALA A 127 24.80 -21.33 19.79
CA ALA A 127 25.85 -22.04 19.06
C ALA A 127 27.26 -21.56 19.45
N ASN A 128 27.45 -20.25 19.64
CA ASN A 128 28.72 -19.67 20.08
C ASN A 128 29.05 -20.00 21.54
N GLY A 129 28.05 -20.08 22.42
CA GLY A 129 28.22 -20.53 23.80
C GLY A 129 28.68 -21.99 23.89
N TRP A 130 28.07 -22.88 23.11
CA TRP A 130 28.45 -24.29 23.05
C TRP A 130 29.88 -24.49 22.52
N ARG A 131 30.28 -23.79 21.45
CA ARG A 131 31.66 -23.84 20.92
C ARG A 131 32.71 -23.39 21.95
N LYS A 132 32.41 -22.37 22.75
CA LYS A 132 33.29 -21.91 23.83
C LYS A 132 33.40 -22.95 24.96
N HIS A 133 32.29 -23.59 25.32
CA HIS A 133 32.27 -24.64 26.34
C HIS A 133 33.11 -25.86 25.92
N VAL A 134 32.94 -26.35 24.69
CA VAL A 134 33.71 -27.48 24.14
C VAL A 134 35.21 -27.18 24.06
N ARG A 135 35.61 -25.97 23.65
CA ARG A 135 37.02 -25.54 23.66
C ARG A 135 37.62 -25.51 25.07
N LYS A 136 36.86 -25.05 26.06
CA LYS A 136 37.32 -24.96 27.46
C LYS A 136 37.50 -26.34 28.10
N GLN A 137 36.71 -27.33 27.72
CA GLN A 137 36.86 -28.71 28.18
C GLN A 137 38.07 -29.42 27.55
N LYS A 138 38.35 -29.19 26.26
CA LYS A 138 39.55 -29.73 25.60
C LYS A 138 40.88 -29.15 26.12
N ALA A 139 40.86 -27.93 26.67
CA ALA A 139 42.06 -27.29 27.23
C ALA A 139 42.37 -27.71 28.69
N ARG A 140 41.46 -28.42 29.36
CA ARG A 140 41.60 -28.84 30.77
C ARG A 140 41.99 -30.31 30.95
N GLY A 141 42.11 -31.06 29.85
CA GLY A 141 42.47 -32.48 29.86
C GLY A 141 43.87 -32.77 29.30
N ARG A 142 44.81 -31.82 29.41
CA ARG A 142 46.24 -31.99 29.11
C ARG A 142 47.04 -31.76 30.38
#